data_AF-A0A2H9LMU6-F1
#
_entry.id   AF-A0A2H9LMU6-F1
#
_cell.length_a   1.000
_cell.length_b   1.000
_cell.length_c   1.000
_cell.angle_alpha   90.00
_cell.angle_beta   90.00
_cell.angle_gamma   90.00
#
_symmetry.space_group_name_H-M   'P 1'
#
loop_
_entity.id
_entity.type
_entity.pdbx_description
1 polymer ?
#
loop_
_entity_poly.entity_id
_entity_poly.type
_entity_poly.pdbx_seq_one_letter_code
_entity_poly.pdbx_strand_id
1 'polypeptide(L)'
;MVKLKVYLHSLEVPTVGFVDKEGAMHACAQAQKTAFERLGSFSSLFGNRYLNEEERETLMRVEDFCRSNGLEFEIVDVGQMSFLSRLRLRIGGLKTPSVCCGERVLKGLPTEESLGRLLKPV
;
A
#
# COMPACT_ATOMS: atom_id res chain seq x y z
N MET A 1 11.85 11.04 15.58
CA MET A 1 10.43 11.26 15.23
C MET A 1 9.70 9.93 15.28
N VAL A 2 8.47 9.94 15.79
CA VAL A 2 7.61 8.75 15.76
C VAL A 2 7.08 8.59 14.34
N LYS A 3 7.38 7.46 13.69
CA LYS A 3 6.98 7.17 12.31
C LYS A 3 6.10 5.93 12.28
N LEU A 4 4.91 6.06 11.70
CA LEU A 4 4.02 4.92 11.51
C LEU A 4 4.49 4.07 10.33
N LYS A 5 4.39 2.74 10.44
CA LYS A 5 4.61 1.81 9.34
C LYS A 5 3.29 1.15 8.95
N VAL A 6 2.87 1.31 7.71
CA VAL A 6 1.65 0.72 7.16
C VAL A 6 2.05 -0.44 6.26
N TYR A 7 1.70 -1.65 6.64
CA TYR A 7 1.95 -2.86 5.87
C TYR A 7 0.74 -3.18 5.00
N LEU A 8 0.95 -3.23 3.70
CA LEU A 8 -0.06 -3.53 2.68
C LEU A 8 0.43 -4.66 1.77
N HIS A 9 -0.45 -5.29 1.02
CA HIS A 9 -0.14 -6.34 0.07
C HIS A 9 -0.72 -5.99 -1.30
N SER A 10 0.04 -5.20 -2.07
CA SER A 10 -0.38 -4.88 -3.43
C SER A 10 -0.42 -6.14 -4.28
N LEU A 11 -1.47 -6.24 -5.10
CA LEU A 11 -1.56 -7.26 -6.13
C LEU A 11 -0.86 -6.77 -7.38
N GLU A 12 -0.20 -7.69 -8.08
CA GLU A 12 0.28 -7.43 -9.43
C GLU A 12 -0.93 -7.33 -10.36
N VAL A 13 -1.00 -6.26 -11.16
CA VAL A 13 -2.06 -6.13 -12.17
C VAL A 13 -1.82 -7.22 -13.22
N PRO A 14 -2.72 -8.19 -13.39
CA PRO A 14 -2.54 -9.22 -14.40
C PRO A 14 -2.58 -8.55 -15.79
N THR A 15 -1.44 -8.55 -16.49
CA THR A 15 -1.29 -7.99 -17.85
C THR A 15 -2.07 -8.76 -18.91
N VAL A 16 -2.84 -9.77 -18.50
CA VAL A 16 -3.61 -10.68 -19.36
C VAL A 16 -5.12 -10.51 -19.20
N GLY A 17 -5.58 -9.72 -18.22
CA GLY A 17 -7.01 -9.55 -17.92
C GLY A 17 -7.64 -8.28 -18.49
N PHE A 18 -6.82 -7.28 -18.85
CA PHE A 18 -7.28 -6.04 -19.47
C PHE A 18 -6.65 -5.93 -20.85
N VAL A 19 -7.41 -6.36 -21.86
CA VAL A 19 -7.09 -6.32 -23.28
C VAL A 19 -5.91 -7.23 -23.64
N ASP A 20 -6.15 -8.12 -24.61
CA ASP A 20 -5.11 -8.86 -25.29
C ASP A 20 -3.96 -7.91 -25.63
N LYS A 21 -2.86 -8.03 -24.88
CA LYS A 21 -1.68 -7.18 -25.08
C LYS A 21 -1.21 -7.32 -26.52
N GLU A 22 -1.41 -8.48 -27.14
CA GLU A 22 -1.13 -8.70 -28.57
C GLU A 22 -2.13 -7.98 -29.48
N GLY A 23 -3.43 -8.03 -29.18
CA GLY A 23 -4.47 -7.28 -29.89
C GLY A 23 -4.30 -5.75 -29.82
N ALA A 24 -3.83 -5.22 -28.69
CA ALA A 24 -3.51 -3.79 -28.54
C ALA A 24 -2.15 -3.40 -29.13
N MET A 25 -1.24 -4.36 -29.36
CA MET A 25 0.07 -4.13 -29.98
C MET A 25 -0.03 -3.76 -31.47
N HIS A 26 -1.19 -3.98 -32.11
CA HIS A 26 -1.30 -3.88 -33.57
C HIS A 26 -1.58 -2.48 -34.13
N ALA A 27 -2.08 -1.53 -33.34
CA ALA A 27 -2.46 -0.19 -33.85
C ALA A 27 -1.66 1.00 -33.26
N CYS A 28 -0.98 0.82 -32.11
CA CYS A 28 -0.34 1.92 -31.39
C CYS A 28 1.12 1.63 -30.99
N ALA A 29 1.85 0.81 -31.75
CA ALA A 29 3.24 0.44 -31.48
C ALA A 29 4.20 1.64 -31.26
N GLN A 30 3.87 2.82 -31.80
CA GLN A 30 4.66 4.05 -31.59
C GLN A 30 4.33 4.83 -30.31
N ALA A 31 3.19 4.58 -29.66
CA ALA A 31 2.79 5.27 -28.42
C ALA A 31 3.04 4.43 -27.14
N GLN A 32 3.61 3.23 -27.27
CA GLN A 32 3.60 2.20 -26.23
C GLN A 32 4.27 2.57 -24.90
N LYS A 33 5.37 3.35 -24.91
CA LYS A 33 6.02 3.74 -23.66
C LYS A 33 5.26 4.86 -22.95
N THR A 34 4.69 5.81 -23.69
CA THR A 34 4.12 7.04 -23.13
C THR A 34 2.62 6.95 -22.85
N ALA A 35 1.90 6.02 -23.49
CA ALA A 35 0.44 5.86 -23.31
C ALA A 35 0.06 5.45 -21.87
N PHE A 36 0.93 4.69 -21.19
CA PHE A 36 0.71 4.25 -19.81
C PHE A 36 1.47 5.09 -18.78
N GLU A 37 2.46 5.89 -19.19
CA GLU A 37 3.17 6.82 -18.28
C GLU A 37 2.21 7.83 -17.65
N ARG A 38 1.20 8.30 -18.39
CA ARG A 38 0.17 9.22 -17.86
C ARG A 38 -0.90 8.54 -17.01
N LEU A 39 -1.02 7.22 -17.06
CA LEU A 39 -1.89 6.46 -16.14
C LEU A 39 -1.23 6.25 -14.77
N GLY A 40 0.09 6.40 -14.65
CA GLY A 40 0.81 6.44 -13.36
C GLY A 40 0.54 7.68 -12.51
N SER A 41 -0.28 8.62 -13.01
CA SER A 41 -0.64 9.88 -12.33
C SER A 41 -1.74 9.71 -11.27
N PHE A 42 -2.25 8.50 -11.04
CA PHE A 42 -3.30 8.28 -10.05
C PHE A 42 -2.71 8.17 -8.64
N SER A 43 -2.75 9.29 -7.93
CA SER A 43 -2.58 9.46 -6.47
C SER A 43 -1.17 9.16 -5.93
N SER A 44 -0.52 10.21 -5.41
CA SER A 44 0.75 10.11 -4.66
C SER A 44 0.68 9.14 -3.48
N LEU A 45 -0.52 8.89 -2.95
CA LEU A 45 -0.74 8.00 -1.82
C LEU A 45 -0.65 6.52 -2.22
N PHE A 46 -1.36 6.11 -3.28
CA PHE A 46 -1.43 4.71 -3.69
C PHE A 46 -0.27 4.34 -4.63
N GLY A 47 0.17 5.26 -5.48
CA GLY A 47 1.12 4.99 -6.56
C GLY A 47 0.59 3.90 -7.50
N ASN A 48 1.48 3.06 -8.03
CA ASN A 48 1.12 1.95 -8.93
C ASN A 48 0.57 0.70 -8.19
N ARG A 49 0.18 0.81 -6.91
CA ARG A 49 -0.25 -0.34 -6.10
C ARG A 49 -1.71 -0.63 -6.35
N TYR A 50 -2.01 -1.87 -6.74
CA TYR A 50 -3.38 -2.37 -6.76
C TYR A 50 -3.75 -2.94 -5.38
N LEU A 51 -4.43 -2.12 -4.59
CA LEU A 51 -4.84 -2.44 -3.22
C LEU A 51 -6.30 -2.90 -3.18
N ASN A 52 -6.60 -3.81 -2.25
CA ASN A 52 -7.99 -4.14 -1.92
C ASN A 52 -8.67 -2.98 -1.15
N GLU A 53 -9.98 -3.06 -0.95
CA GLU A 53 -10.76 -1.98 -0.31
C GLU A 53 -10.29 -1.66 1.11
N GLU A 54 -10.07 -2.69 1.93
CA GLU A 54 -9.61 -2.54 3.32
C GLU A 54 -8.22 -1.87 3.40
N GLU A 55 -7.32 -2.22 2.48
CA GLU A 55 -5.98 -1.63 2.37
C GLU A 55 -6.01 -0.17 1.92
N ARG A 56 -6.89 0.16 0.96
CA ARG A 56 -7.10 1.55 0.54
C ARG A 56 -7.62 2.38 1.69
N GLU A 57 -8.65 1.89 2.38
CA GLU A 57 -9.27 2.59 3.48
C GLU A 57 -8.31 2.77 4.66
N THR A 58 -7.54 1.72 5.00
CA THR A 58 -6.47 1.81 6.01
C THR A 58 -5.48 2.91 5.67
N LEU A 59 -5.01 2.96 4.42
CA LEU A 59 -4.01 3.92 4.00
C LEU A 59 -4.54 5.36 4.00
N MET A 60 -5.78 5.58 3.54
CA MET A 60 -6.43 6.90 3.59
C MET A 60 -6.56 7.39 5.03
N ARG A 61 -7.05 6.55 5.94
CA ARG A 61 -7.21 6.92 7.36
C ARG A 61 -5.88 7.24 8.05
N VAL A 62 -4.81 6.50 7.73
CA VAL A 62 -3.48 6.80 8.24
C VAL A 62 -2.94 8.10 7.66
N GLU A 63 -3.15 8.36 6.37
CA GLU A 63 -2.73 9.61 5.74
C GLU A 63 -3.42 10.81 6.38
N ASP A 64 -4.76 10.77 6.50
CA ASP A 64 -5.55 11.85 7.09
C ASP A 64 -5.14 12.13 8.54
N PHE A 65 -4.96 11.06 9.32
CA PHE A 65 -4.48 11.16 10.69
C PHE A 65 -3.06 11.77 10.77
N CYS A 66 -2.14 11.30 9.93
CA CYS A 66 -0.76 11.81 9.93
C CYS A 66 -0.70 13.27 9.51
N ARG A 67 -1.43 13.64 8.44
CA ARG A 67 -1.53 15.01 7.94
C ARG A 67 -2.08 15.95 9.01
N SER A 68 -3.12 15.54 9.71
CA SER A 68 -3.77 16.34 10.76
C SER A 68 -2.91 16.53 12.01
N ASN A 69 -1.98 15.62 12.26
CA ASN A 69 -1.11 15.63 13.45
C ASN A 69 0.35 16.01 13.14
N GLY A 70 0.68 16.38 11.89
CA GLY A 70 2.06 16.70 11.48
C GLY A 70 3.03 15.51 11.61
N LEU A 71 2.53 14.29 11.40
CA LEU A 71 3.30 13.05 11.49
C LEU A 71 3.68 12.53 10.11
N GLU A 72 4.69 11.66 10.09
CA GLU A 72 5.09 10.92 8.91
C GLU A 72 4.75 9.44 9.05
N PHE A 73 4.50 8.80 7.90
CA PHE A 73 4.32 7.36 7.82
C PHE A 73 5.13 6.76 6.65
N GLU A 74 5.33 5.45 6.72
CA GLU A 74 6.01 4.64 5.72
C GLU A 74 5.08 3.56 5.21
N ILE A 75 5.05 3.37 3.90
CA ILE A 75 4.31 2.26 3.28
C ILE A 75 5.29 1.10 3.05
N VAL A 76 5.00 -0.04 3.66
CA VAL A 76 5.73 -1.29 3.47
C VAL A 76 4.85 -2.22 2.63
N ASP A 77 5.22 -2.37 1.36
CA ASP A 77 4.48 -3.23 0.44
C ASP A 77 5.01 -4.68 0.50
N VAL A 78 4.27 -5.52 1.21
CA VAL A 78 4.57 -6.95 1.38
C VAL A 78 4.41 -7.69 0.05
N GLY A 79 3.56 -7.21 -0.89
CA GLY A 79 3.39 -7.82 -2.21
C GLY A 79 4.68 -7.86 -3.02
N GLN A 80 5.50 -6.81 -2.89
CA GLN A 80 6.78 -6.64 -3.60
C GLN A 80 7.96 -7.37 -2.93
N MET A 81 7.76 -7.98 -1.76
CA MET A 81 8.82 -8.68 -1.04
C MET A 81 9.08 -10.08 -1.58
N SER A 82 10.31 -10.59 -1.37
CA SER A 82 10.63 -11.99 -1.65
C SER A 82 9.72 -12.95 -0.85
N PHE A 83 9.50 -14.16 -1.38
CA PHE A 83 8.70 -15.19 -0.70
C PHE A 83 9.16 -15.45 0.74
N LEU A 84 10.47 -15.57 0.97
CA LEU A 84 11.04 -15.82 2.29
C LEU A 84 10.80 -14.65 3.26
N SER A 85 10.93 -13.41 2.79
CA SER A 85 10.63 -12.22 3.59
C SER A 85 9.15 -12.18 3.99
N ARG A 86 8.24 -12.43 3.04
CA ARG A 86 6.80 -12.51 3.31
C ARG A 86 6.47 -13.60 4.32
N LEU A 87 7.07 -14.78 4.17
CA LEU A 87 6.84 -15.91 5.06
C LEU A 87 7.30 -15.60 6.49
N ARG A 88 8.47 -14.99 6.66
CA ARG A 88 8.97 -14.55 7.98
C ARG A 88 8.01 -13.58 8.67
N LEU A 89 7.50 -12.59 7.94
CA LEU A 89 6.50 -11.64 8.47
C LEU A 89 5.22 -12.34 8.90
N ARG A 90 4.71 -13.29 8.10
CA ARG A 90 3.53 -14.08 8.45
C ARG A 90 3.74 -14.95 9.69
N ILE A 91 4.91 -15.60 9.82
CA ILE A 91 5.28 -16.37 11.02
C ILE A 91 5.34 -15.46 12.25
N GLY A 92 5.85 -14.24 12.09
CA GLY A 92 5.82 -13.18 13.10
C GLY A 92 4.42 -12.63 13.41
N GLY A 93 3.36 -13.18 12.82
CA GLY A 93 1.97 -12.79 13.08
C GLY A 93 1.51 -11.53 12.34
N LEU A 94 2.32 -10.98 11.44
CA LEU A 94 1.96 -9.82 10.65
C LEU A 94 1.01 -10.21 9.51
N LYS A 95 -0.15 -9.56 9.48
CA LYS A 95 -1.17 -9.67 8.42
C LYS A 95 -1.40 -8.30 7.80
N THR A 96 -1.74 -8.26 6.52
CA THR A 96 -2.07 -7.02 5.82
C THR A 96 -3.60 -6.86 5.72
N PRO A 97 -4.15 -5.64 5.85
CA PRO A 97 -3.43 -4.43 6.26
C PRO A 97 -3.07 -4.44 7.76
N SER A 98 -1.94 -3.82 8.13
CA SER A 98 -1.61 -3.54 9.53
C SER A 98 -0.82 -2.25 9.69
N VAL A 99 -0.98 -1.58 10.83
CA VAL A 99 -0.29 -0.33 11.16
C VAL A 99 0.56 -0.54 12.40
N CYS A 100 1.83 -0.17 12.34
CA CYS A 100 2.79 -0.37 13.42
C CYS A 100 3.46 0.94 13.85
N CYS A 101 3.81 1.03 15.13
CA CYS A 101 4.66 2.07 15.70
C CYS A 101 5.53 1.43 16.78
N GLY A 102 6.82 1.30 16.49
CA GLY A 102 7.71 0.46 17.30
C GLY A 102 7.23 -1.00 17.31
N GLU A 103 7.04 -1.56 18.51
CA GLU A 103 6.59 -2.94 18.71
C GLU A 103 5.08 -3.12 18.70
N ARG A 104 4.31 -2.01 18.73
CA ARG A 104 2.85 -2.07 18.74
C ARG A 104 2.30 -2.22 17.33
N VAL A 105 1.35 -3.14 17.18
CA VAL A 105 0.68 -3.46 15.92
C VAL A 105 -0.83 -3.34 16.09
N LEU A 106 -1.46 -2.53 15.23
CA LEU A 106 -2.90 -2.51 15.04
C LEU A 106 -3.29 -3.56 14.00
N LYS A 107 -4.34 -4.31 14.35
CA LYS A 107 -4.97 -5.30 13.49
C LYS A 107 -6.37 -4.80 13.12
N GLY A 108 -6.72 -4.94 11.84
CA GLY A 108 -7.98 -4.44 11.31
C GLY A 108 -7.94 -2.94 10.99
N LEU A 109 -9.10 -2.42 10.59
CA LEU A 109 -9.27 -1.06 10.11
C LEU A 109 -8.94 -0.01 11.20
N PRO A 110 -8.00 0.91 10.98
CA PRO A 110 -7.62 1.88 11.99
C PRO A 110 -8.72 2.92 12.22
N THR A 111 -8.93 3.30 13.47
CA THR A 111 -9.67 4.50 13.89
C THR A 111 -8.70 5.55 14.44
N GLU A 112 -9.11 6.82 14.48
CA GLU A 112 -8.28 7.90 15.06
C GLU A 112 -7.85 7.59 16.50
N GLU A 113 -8.76 7.07 17.33
CA GLU A 113 -8.43 6.66 18.70
C GLU A 113 -7.36 5.56 18.71
N SER A 114 -7.49 4.56 17.84
CA SER A 114 -6.56 3.44 17.78
C SER A 114 -5.17 3.90 17.34
N LEU A 115 -5.09 4.82 16.38
CA LEU A 115 -3.85 5.43 15.91
C LEU A 115 -3.23 6.32 17.00
N GLY A 116 -4.04 7.09 17.72
CA GLY A 116 -3.60 7.89 18.86
C GLY A 116 -3.02 7.03 20.00
N ARG A 117 -3.65 5.89 20.32
CA ARG A 117 -3.13 4.93 21.31
C ARG A 117 -1.79 4.34 20.89
N LEU A 118 -1.57 4.17 19.59
CA LEU A 118 -0.34 3.64 19.02
C LEU A 118 0.87 4.61 19.17
N LEU A 119 0.61 5.90 19.40
CA LEU A 119 1.65 6.93 19.56
C LEU A 119 2.04 7.22 21.01
N LYS A 120 1.20 6.90 22.00
CA LYS A 120 1.46 7.24 23.41
C LYS A 120 2.68 6.47 23.94
N PRO A 121 3.72 7.11 24.51
CA PRO A 121 4.78 6.38 25.21
C PRO A 121 4.17 5.57 26.37
N VAL A 122 4.77 4.40 26.66
CA VAL A 122 4.45 3.60 27.86
C VAL A 122 5.05 4.30 29.07
#